data_AF-A0A2D8KMM3-F1
#
_entry.id   AF-A0A2D8KMM3-F1
#
_cell.length_a   1.000
_cell.length_b   1.000
_cell.length_c   1.000
_cell.angle_alpha   90.00
_cell.angle_beta   90.00
_cell.angle_gamma   90.00
#
_symmetry.space_group_name_H-M   'P 1'
#
loop_
_entity.id
_entity.type
_entity.pdbx_description
1 polymer ?
#
loop_
_entity_poly.entity_id
_entity_poly.type
_entity_poly.pdbx_seq_one_letter_code
_entity_poly.pdbx_strand_id
1 'polypeptide(L)'
;PDVLQKAGFTDVHIVEEQKEPNGNFPTVKSPNPEEPAALKMALELADAKDADIVIGTDPDCDRLGVAVRDLDNKMILLNGNQTMLLMSWYLLEKWKKENRIQGKEFMASTIVSTPMLKNLVEDYGVEYKEVLTGFKWIAKLIKDHPELNFIGGGEESFGYMVGDFVRDKDAVTSTLLACEIAADLKSKGSSFYQQLLELYVKYGLYKEELISLVKKGIQGEKEIKQMLINLRENPWEMVDGEQVVLVEDYQSSVGKNVQNHTEHPIDIPKSNVLIYYTEAGTKIAARPSGTEPKIKFYISVNTDLAAVSEYEKTEKELSEKIQRIKSELSLG
;
A
#
# COMPACT_ATOMS: atom_id res chain seq x y z
N PRO A 1 15.29 9.82 18.28
CA PRO A 1 13.89 9.57 18.66
C PRO A 1 13.81 8.58 19.84
N ASP A 2 13.01 8.90 20.87
CA ASP A 2 12.97 8.14 22.13
C ASP A 2 12.65 6.66 21.95
N VAL A 3 11.76 6.33 21.00
CA VAL A 3 11.37 4.94 20.72
C VAL A 3 12.56 4.09 20.26
N LEU A 4 13.38 4.63 19.36
CA LEU A 4 14.57 3.94 18.83
C LEU A 4 15.66 3.82 19.91
N GLN A 5 15.87 4.88 20.69
CA GLN A 5 16.82 4.85 21.80
C GLN A 5 16.43 3.78 22.84
N LYS A 6 15.15 3.71 23.21
CA LYS A 6 14.63 2.70 24.16
C LYS A 6 14.75 1.28 23.61
N ALA A 7 14.64 1.11 22.29
CA ALA A 7 14.85 -0.17 21.62
C ALA A 7 16.33 -0.55 21.44
N GLY A 8 17.27 0.34 21.82
CA GLY A 8 18.70 0.07 21.77
C GLY A 8 19.41 0.51 20.48
N PHE A 9 18.74 1.25 19.59
CA PHE A 9 19.41 1.84 18.44
C PHE A 9 20.31 3.01 18.89
N THR A 10 21.62 2.85 18.69
CA THR A 10 22.63 3.86 19.05
C THR A 10 23.14 4.65 17.86
N ASP A 11 23.05 4.09 16.65
CA ASP A 11 23.52 4.72 15.42
C ASP A 11 22.33 5.35 14.67
N VAL A 12 21.96 6.55 15.11
CA VAL A 12 20.81 7.29 14.59
C VAL A 12 21.27 8.69 14.20
N HIS A 13 21.05 9.06 12.94
CA HIS A 13 21.37 10.38 12.41
C HIS A 13 20.09 11.16 12.12
N ILE A 14 20.02 12.39 12.61
CA ILE A 14 18.87 13.28 12.44
C ILE A 14 19.19 14.34 11.40
N VAL A 15 18.23 14.63 10.53
CA VAL A 15 18.27 15.83 9.66
C VAL A 15 18.00 17.04 10.56
N GLU A 16 19.05 17.72 11.00
CA GLU A 16 18.94 18.79 12.00
C GLU A 16 18.03 19.94 11.54
N GLU A 17 17.98 20.23 10.24
CA GLU A 17 17.10 21.27 9.67
C GLU A 17 15.61 20.93 9.76
N GLN A 18 15.25 19.66 9.97
CA GLN A 18 13.87 19.17 10.07
C GLN A 18 13.49 18.69 11.48
N LYS A 19 14.42 18.78 12.43
CA LYS A 19 14.26 18.24 13.78
C LYS A 19 13.26 19.02 14.64
N GLU A 20 13.32 20.35 14.57
CA GLU A 20 12.50 21.22 15.41
C GLU A 20 11.12 21.44 14.80
N PRO A 21 10.02 21.30 15.58
CA PRO A 21 8.67 21.51 15.07
C PRO A 21 8.49 22.91 14.47
N ASN A 22 8.19 22.97 13.17
CA ASN A 22 7.96 24.21 12.45
C ASN A 22 6.78 24.09 11.48
N GLY A 23 5.67 24.77 11.79
CA GLY A 23 4.44 24.73 10.99
C GLY A 23 4.55 25.31 9.57
N ASN A 24 5.66 25.97 9.22
CA ASN A 24 5.93 26.43 7.87
C ASN A 24 6.66 25.40 7.00
N PHE A 25 7.16 24.30 7.60
CA PHE A 25 7.91 23.24 6.91
C PHE A 25 8.96 23.78 5.91
N PRO A 26 9.88 24.67 6.35
CA PRO A 26 10.66 25.53 5.45
C PRO A 26 11.59 24.79 4.48
N THR A 27 11.89 23.53 4.75
CA THR A 27 12.78 22.68 3.94
C THR A 27 12.06 21.93 2.83
N VAL A 28 10.72 21.87 2.85
CA VAL A 28 9.92 21.06 1.92
C VAL A 28 8.74 21.84 1.36
N LYS A 29 8.36 21.53 0.12
CA LYS A 29 7.15 22.10 -0.47
C LYS A 29 5.86 21.52 0.14
N SER A 30 5.93 20.24 0.51
CA SER A 30 4.84 19.49 1.12
C SER A 30 5.46 18.50 2.11
N PRO A 31 5.05 18.48 3.39
CA PRO A 31 5.56 17.54 4.39
C PRO A 31 4.85 16.18 4.27
N ASN A 32 4.77 15.62 3.06
CA ASN A 32 4.16 14.31 2.84
C ASN A 32 5.25 13.30 2.49
N PRO A 33 5.46 12.23 3.29
CA PRO A 33 6.48 11.22 3.02
C PRO A 33 6.22 10.38 1.75
N GLU A 34 5.02 10.49 1.15
CA GLU A 34 4.73 9.96 -0.19
C GLU A 34 5.56 10.66 -1.28
N GLU A 35 5.96 11.91 -1.06
CA GLU A 35 6.68 12.73 -2.03
C GLU A 35 8.20 12.52 -1.86
N PRO A 36 8.92 11.97 -2.86
CA PRO A 36 10.37 11.75 -2.74
C PRO A 36 11.16 13.02 -2.38
N ALA A 37 10.66 14.19 -2.78
CA ALA A 37 11.27 15.48 -2.46
C ALA A 37 11.24 15.80 -0.95
N ALA A 38 10.28 15.27 -0.19
CA ALA A 38 10.20 15.47 1.25
C ALA A 38 11.33 14.75 2.01
N LEU A 39 11.78 13.60 1.49
CA LEU A 39 12.86 12.80 2.08
C LEU A 39 14.25 13.15 1.55
N LYS A 40 14.38 14.05 0.57
CA LYS A 40 15.65 14.34 -0.11
C LYS A 40 16.84 14.57 0.83
N MET A 41 16.68 15.43 1.85
CA MET A 41 17.75 15.72 2.80
C MET A 41 18.15 14.48 3.63
N ALA A 42 17.17 13.64 3.98
CA ALA A 42 17.41 12.41 4.71
C ALA A 42 18.12 11.36 3.85
N LEU A 43 17.78 11.27 2.56
CA LEU A 43 18.47 10.41 1.59
C LEU A 43 19.95 10.85 1.41
N GLU A 44 20.19 12.14 1.24
CA GLU A 44 21.55 12.70 1.12
C GLU A 44 22.38 12.44 2.39
N LEU A 45 21.77 12.60 3.58
CA LEU A 45 22.41 12.27 4.86
C LEU A 45 22.72 10.77 4.96
N ALA A 46 21.81 9.91 4.51
CA ALA A 46 22.00 8.47 4.53
C ALA A 46 23.13 8.02 3.60
N ASP A 47 23.29 8.63 2.43
CA ASP A 47 24.45 8.41 1.56
C ASP A 47 25.76 8.89 2.21
N ALA A 48 25.75 10.07 2.85
CA ALA A 48 26.92 10.59 3.54
C ALA A 48 27.35 9.76 4.78
N LYS A 49 26.42 8.99 5.36
CA LYS A 49 26.63 8.18 6.56
C LYS A 49 26.67 6.68 6.30
N ASP A 50 26.49 6.25 5.06
CA ASP A 50 26.32 4.84 4.70
C ASP A 50 25.22 4.15 5.52
N ALA A 51 24.10 4.87 5.74
CA ALA A 51 22.99 4.36 6.52
C ALA A 51 22.21 3.29 5.73
N ASP A 52 21.67 2.31 6.45
CA ASP A 52 20.92 1.18 5.89
C ASP A 52 19.46 1.52 5.55
N ILE A 53 18.87 2.45 6.30
CA ILE A 53 17.45 2.78 6.26
C ILE A 53 17.23 4.26 6.58
N VAL A 54 16.29 4.87 5.86
CA VAL A 54 15.79 6.22 6.12
C VAL A 54 14.34 6.15 6.52
N ILE A 55 13.98 6.94 7.52
CA ILE A 55 12.61 7.12 7.97
C ILE A 55 12.22 8.58 7.85
N GLY A 56 11.06 8.86 7.25
CA GLY A 56 10.41 10.18 7.27
C GLY A 56 8.94 10.04 7.63
N THR A 57 8.39 10.96 8.43
CA THR A 57 6.98 10.96 8.80
C THR A 57 6.29 12.25 8.34
N ASP A 58 4.96 12.22 8.25
CA ASP A 58 4.16 13.44 8.11
C ASP A 58 4.02 14.18 9.47
N PRO A 59 3.47 15.41 9.49
CA PRO A 59 3.50 16.27 10.68
C PRO A 59 2.72 15.75 11.88
N ASP A 60 1.63 15.01 11.67
CA ASP A 60 0.82 14.36 12.70
C ASP A 60 1.25 12.92 12.98
N CYS A 61 2.31 12.43 12.32
CA CYS A 61 2.96 11.15 12.56
C CYS A 61 2.03 9.94 12.31
N ASP A 62 1.14 10.08 11.33
CA ASP A 62 0.21 9.03 10.91
C ASP A 62 0.70 8.31 9.63
N ARG A 63 1.67 8.87 8.90
CA ARG A 63 2.33 8.25 7.73
C ARG A 63 3.82 8.06 7.92
N LEU A 64 4.32 7.00 7.26
CA LEU A 64 5.70 6.57 7.32
C LEU A 64 6.28 6.33 5.92
N GLY A 65 7.23 7.17 5.51
CA GLY A 65 8.13 6.92 4.38
C GLY A 65 9.34 6.11 4.83
N VAL A 66 9.63 5.04 4.10
CA VAL A 66 10.77 4.15 4.36
C VAL A 66 11.61 4.04 3.10
N ALA A 67 12.86 4.49 3.17
CA ALA A 67 13.84 4.25 2.11
C ALA A 67 14.90 3.25 2.58
N VAL A 68 15.34 2.36 1.69
CA VAL A 68 16.31 1.29 1.99
C VAL A 68 17.30 1.16 0.85
N ARG A 69 18.43 0.48 1.11
CA ARG A 69 19.41 0.13 0.07
C ARG A 69 18.87 -0.99 -0.83
N ASP A 70 18.91 -0.77 -2.13
CA ASP A 70 18.67 -1.81 -3.14
C ASP A 70 19.87 -2.78 -3.27
N LEU A 71 19.81 -3.69 -4.25
CA LEU A 71 20.89 -4.66 -4.49
C LEU A 71 22.18 -4.01 -5.04
N ASP A 72 22.09 -2.80 -5.59
CA ASP A 72 23.21 -1.99 -6.06
C ASP A 72 23.71 -0.99 -5.00
N ASN A 73 23.23 -1.11 -3.76
CA ASN A 73 23.52 -0.20 -2.65
C ASN A 73 23.04 1.26 -2.88
N LYS A 74 22.05 1.47 -3.74
CA LYS A 74 21.38 2.77 -3.94
C LYS A 74 20.22 2.91 -2.98
N MET A 75 20.04 4.10 -2.40
CA MET A 75 18.90 4.36 -1.53
C MET A 75 17.64 4.58 -2.37
N ILE A 76 16.61 3.77 -2.12
CA ILE A 76 15.32 3.84 -2.83
C ILE A 76 14.17 3.98 -1.84
N LEU A 77 13.23 4.88 -2.14
CA LEU A 77 12.01 5.03 -1.37
C LEU A 77 11.02 3.92 -1.75
N LEU A 78 10.61 3.14 -0.76
CA LEU A 78 9.55 2.16 -0.93
C LEU A 78 8.19 2.86 -0.92
N ASN A 79 7.26 2.34 -1.73
CA ASN A 79 5.88 2.82 -1.67
C ASN A 79 5.12 2.22 -0.48
N GLY A 80 3.95 2.79 -0.14
CA GLY A 80 3.16 2.33 1.00
C GLY A 80 2.75 0.85 0.93
N ASN A 81 2.49 0.30 -0.27
CA ASN A 81 2.20 -1.13 -0.43
C ASN A 81 3.41 -2.00 -0.09
N GLN A 82 4.60 -1.67 -0.58
CA GLN A 82 5.84 -2.40 -0.33
C GLN A 82 6.22 -2.39 1.15
N THR A 83 6.14 -1.22 1.79
CA THR A 83 6.40 -1.06 3.22
C THR A 83 5.39 -1.85 4.05
N MET A 84 4.09 -1.75 3.72
CA MET A 84 3.02 -2.52 4.36
C MET A 84 3.23 -4.04 4.23
N LEU A 85 3.62 -4.53 3.05
CA LEU A 85 3.86 -5.95 2.80
C LEU A 85 4.96 -6.51 3.70
N LEU A 86 6.10 -5.82 3.77
CA LEU A 86 7.23 -6.29 4.57
C LEU A 86 6.97 -6.23 6.07
N MET A 87 6.31 -5.18 6.55
CA MET A 87 5.90 -5.09 7.95
C MET A 87 4.90 -6.21 8.32
N SER A 88 3.94 -6.48 7.44
CA SER A 88 2.95 -7.55 7.65
C SER A 88 3.60 -8.92 7.65
N TRP A 89 4.47 -9.20 6.67
CA TRP A 89 5.25 -10.43 6.61
C TRP A 89 6.06 -10.67 7.89
N TYR A 90 6.77 -9.65 8.36
CA TYR A 90 7.63 -9.80 9.53
C TYR A 90 6.82 -10.11 10.80
N LEU A 91 5.67 -9.45 10.97
CA LEU A 91 4.77 -9.73 12.08
C LEU A 91 4.23 -11.17 11.98
N LEU A 92 3.81 -11.62 10.80
CA LEU A 92 3.34 -13.00 10.60
C LEU A 92 4.43 -14.04 10.89
N GLU A 93 5.66 -13.80 10.45
CA GLU A 93 6.83 -14.62 10.77
C GLU A 93 7.07 -14.71 12.27
N LYS A 94 7.00 -13.59 12.98
CA LYS A 94 7.18 -13.52 14.43
C LYS A 94 6.07 -14.27 15.16
N TRP A 95 4.81 -14.04 14.79
CA TRP A 95 3.65 -14.74 15.35
C TRP A 95 3.71 -16.25 15.10
N LYS A 96 4.13 -16.67 13.91
CA LYS A 96 4.32 -18.08 13.58
C LYS A 96 5.41 -18.72 14.45
N LYS A 97 6.58 -18.08 14.58
CA LYS A 97 7.70 -18.57 15.42
C LYS A 97 7.32 -18.66 16.90
N GLU A 98 6.50 -17.75 17.37
CA GLU A 98 5.99 -17.71 18.75
C GLU A 98 4.79 -18.65 18.98
N ASN A 99 4.34 -19.41 17.96
CA ASN A 99 3.14 -20.25 18.01
C ASN A 99 1.86 -19.50 18.43
N ARG A 100 1.73 -18.24 17.98
CA ARG A 100 0.61 -17.35 18.29
C ARG A 100 -0.51 -17.37 17.25
N ILE A 101 -0.30 -17.98 16.10
CA ILE A 101 -1.35 -18.18 15.09
C ILE A 101 -2.20 -19.38 15.54
N GLN A 102 -3.42 -19.10 16.00
CA GLN A 102 -4.37 -20.06 16.57
C GLN A 102 -5.71 -20.06 15.82
N GLY A 103 -5.79 -19.40 14.66
CA GLY A 103 -7.01 -19.28 13.86
C GLY A 103 -7.99 -18.25 14.43
N LYS A 104 -7.49 -17.32 15.26
CA LYS A 104 -8.26 -16.20 15.82
C LYS A 104 -7.58 -14.87 15.53
N GLU A 105 -6.75 -14.83 14.52
CA GLU A 105 -5.95 -13.68 14.16
C GLU A 105 -6.40 -13.12 12.83
N PHE A 106 -6.31 -11.79 12.69
CA PHE A 106 -6.55 -11.15 11.40
C PHE A 106 -5.56 -10.02 11.11
N MET A 107 -5.38 -9.77 9.83
CA MET A 107 -4.79 -8.55 9.29
C MET A 107 -5.80 -7.86 8.38
N ALA A 108 -5.62 -6.56 8.15
CA ALA A 108 -6.52 -5.81 7.29
C ALA A 108 -5.81 -4.78 6.41
N SER A 109 -6.38 -4.56 5.23
CA SER A 109 -6.03 -3.41 4.39
C SER A 109 -7.26 -2.94 3.60
N THR A 110 -7.07 -2.08 2.61
CA THR A 110 -8.16 -1.48 1.87
C THR A 110 -8.35 -2.10 0.50
N ILE A 111 -9.57 -1.96 -0.04
CA ILE A 111 -9.96 -2.38 -1.39
C ILE A 111 -9.09 -1.77 -2.51
N VAL A 112 -8.27 -0.74 -2.23
CA VAL A 112 -7.38 -0.09 -3.20
C VAL A 112 -5.88 -0.34 -2.92
N SER A 113 -5.56 -1.06 -1.85
CA SER A 113 -4.19 -1.46 -1.53
C SER A 113 -3.81 -2.75 -2.30
N THR A 114 -2.53 -3.12 -2.29
CA THR A 114 -2.01 -4.24 -3.09
C THR A 114 -2.75 -5.56 -2.81
N PRO A 115 -3.25 -6.28 -3.84
CA PRO A 115 -3.86 -7.59 -3.66
C PRO A 115 -2.91 -8.65 -3.09
N MET A 116 -1.59 -8.45 -3.27
CA MET A 116 -0.55 -9.36 -2.77
C MET A 116 -0.66 -9.63 -1.26
N LEU A 117 -1.11 -8.63 -0.49
CA LEU A 117 -1.21 -8.76 0.97
C LEU A 117 -2.18 -9.86 1.39
N LYS A 118 -3.29 -10.03 0.65
CA LYS A 118 -4.24 -11.12 0.90
C LYS A 118 -3.56 -12.48 0.79
N ASN A 119 -2.87 -12.72 -0.33
CA ASN A 119 -2.16 -13.98 -0.58
C ASN A 119 -1.11 -14.25 0.49
N LEU A 120 -0.39 -13.20 0.89
CA LEU A 120 0.62 -13.27 1.93
C LEU A 120 0.02 -13.64 3.29
N VAL A 121 -1.08 -13.01 3.70
CA VAL A 121 -1.73 -13.25 4.99
C VAL A 121 -2.37 -14.65 5.05
N GLU A 122 -3.07 -15.04 3.99
CA GLU A 122 -3.76 -16.33 3.91
C GLU A 122 -2.78 -17.52 3.87
N ASP A 123 -1.58 -17.36 3.28
CA ASP A 123 -0.52 -18.40 3.31
C ASP A 123 -0.03 -18.73 4.73
N TYR A 124 -0.16 -17.78 5.67
CA TYR A 124 0.15 -18.01 7.09
C TYR A 124 -1.04 -18.58 7.88
N GLY A 125 -2.19 -18.83 7.24
CA GLY A 125 -3.41 -19.29 7.88
C GLY A 125 -4.09 -18.23 8.75
N VAL A 126 -3.84 -16.95 8.48
CA VAL A 126 -4.43 -15.80 9.17
C VAL A 126 -5.57 -15.23 8.33
N GLU A 127 -6.62 -14.71 8.97
CA GLU A 127 -7.74 -14.10 8.25
C GLU A 127 -7.32 -12.74 7.65
N TYR A 128 -7.56 -12.54 6.35
CA TYR A 128 -7.44 -11.23 5.72
C TYR A 128 -8.81 -10.56 5.61
N LYS A 129 -8.93 -9.34 6.16
CA LYS A 129 -10.14 -8.52 6.07
C LYS A 129 -9.89 -7.29 5.20
N GLU A 130 -10.72 -7.10 4.18
CA GLU A 130 -10.63 -5.94 3.29
C GLU A 130 -11.73 -4.92 3.61
N VAL A 131 -11.38 -3.62 3.58
CA VAL A 131 -12.32 -2.52 3.89
C VAL A 131 -12.22 -1.36 2.90
N LEU A 132 -13.17 -0.42 2.96
CA LEU A 132 -13.05 0.84 2.21
C LEU A 132 -11.80 1.63 2.62
N THR A 133 -11.30 2.49 1.72
CA THR A 133 -10.25 3.47 2.02
C THR A 133 -10.65 4.36 3.21
N GLY A 134 -9.68 4.59 4.09
CA GLY A 134 -9.77 5.37 5.32
C GLY A 134 -9.60 4.48 6.55
N PHE A 135 -8.51 4.72 7.31
CA PHE A 135 -8.11 3.94 8.48
C PHE A 135 -9.20 3.69 9.53
N LYS A 136 -10.20 4.57 9.63
CA LYS A 136 -11.39 4.37 10.48
C LYS A 136 -12.05 3.00 10.28
N TRP A 137 -11.99 2.43 9.07
CA TRP A 137 -12.60 1.14 8.77
C TRP A 137 -11.78 -0.02 9.31
N ILE A 138 -10.44 0.06 9.23
CA ILE A 138 -9.54 -0.90 9.88
C ILE A 138 -9.74 -0.84 11.39
N ALA A 139 -9.78 0.35 11.98
CA ALA A 139 -10.07 0.53 13.39
C ALA A 139 -11.47 0.01 13.80
N LYS A 140 -12.46 0.10 12.90
CA LYS A 140 -13.81 -0.44 13.11
C LYS A 140 -13.78 -1.97 13.18
N LEU A 141 -13.01 -2.65 12.34
CA LEU A 141 -12.88 -4.12 12.41
C LEU A 141 -12.42 -4.60 13.80
N ILE A 142 -11.45 -3.92 14.40
CA ILE A 142 -10.96 -4.23 15.75
C ILE A 142 -12.09 -4.10 16.78
N LYS A 143 -12.95 -3.09 16.63
CA LYS A 143 -14.09 -2.88 17.52
C LYS A 143 -15.21 -3.90 17.29
N ASP A 144 -15.46 -4.26 16.04
CA ASP A 144 -16.55 -5.16 15.63
C ASP A 144 -16.21 -6.63 15.90
N HIS A 145 -14.92 -6.97 15.95
CA HIS A 145 -14.40 -8.32 16.18
C HIS A 145 -13.53 -8.40 17.45
N PRO A 146 -14.07 -8.11 18.64
CA PRO A 146 -13.31 -8.22 19.90
C PRO A 146 -12.84 -9.65 20.22
N GLU A 147 -13.38 -10.66 19.54
CA GLU A 147 -12.99 -12.06 19.63
C GLU A 147 -11.73 -12.40 18.83
N LEU A 148 -11.31 -11.53 17.91
CA LEU A 148 -10.15 -11.73 17.05
C LEU A 148 -8.98 -10.86 17.51
N ASN A 149 -7.78 -11.41 17.39
CA ASN A 149 -6.52 -10.72 17.62
C ASN A 149 -6.08 -10.00 16.33
N PHE A 150 -6.03 -8.68 16.36
CA PHE A 150 -5.49 -7.92 15.25
C PHE A 150 -3.96 -7.96 15.29
N ILE A 151 -3.33 -8.48 14.23
CA ILE A 151 -1.86 -8.52 14.13
C ILE A 151 -1.31 -7.17 13.65
N GLY A 152 -1.95 -6.61 12.62
CA GLY A 152 -1.53 -5.37 11.98
C GLY A 152 -2.30 -5.09 10.70
N GLY A 153 -2.18 -3.87 10.19
CA GLY A 153 -2.89 -3.46 8.98
C GLY A 153 -2.49 -2.07 8.52
N GLY A 154 -2.71 -1.80 7.24
CA GLY A 154 -2.22 -0.60 6.59
C GLY A 154 -3.04 -0.17 5.38
N GLU A 155 -2.62 0.96 4.81
CA GLU A 155 -3.15 1.50 3.57
C GLU A 155 -1.98 1.80 2.61
N GLU A 156 -2.24 1.78 1.31
CA GLU A 156 -1.28 2.14 0.26
C GLU A 156 -0.76 3.58 0.39
N SER A 157 -1.49 4.41 1.14
CA SER A 157 -1.16 5.80 1.46
C SER A 157 -0.17 5.95 2.62
N PHE A 158 0.78 5.01 2.75
CA PHE A 158 1.91 5.06 3.69
C PHE A 158 1.51 5.00 5.17
N GLY A 159 0.31 4.48 5.45
CA GLY A 159 -0.22 4.29 6.81
C GLY A 159 -0.11 2.85 7.27
N TYR A 160 0.31 2.62 8.52
CA TYR A 160 0.32 1.29 9.12
C TYR A 160 0.07 1.35 10.62
N MET A 161 -0.49 0.28 11.17
CA MET A 161 -0.73 0.08 12.59
C MET A 161 -0.33 -1.33 12.99
N VAL A 162 0.48 -1.44 14.03
CA VAL A 162 0.97 -2.71 14.59
C VAL A 162 0.08 -3.11 15.76
N GLY A 163 -0.64 -4.22 15.69
CA GLY A 163 -1.58 -4.60 16.75
C GLY A 163 -2.65 -3.53 17.01
N ASP A 164 -3.33 -3.63 18.16
CA ASP A 164 -4.54 -2.87 18.47
C ASP A 164 -4.38 -1.90 19.66
N PHE A 165 -3.18 -1.38 19.91
CA PHE A 165 -2.96 -0.45 21.02
C PHE A 165 -3.51 0.96 20.73
N VAL A 166 -3.61 1.36 19.46
CA VAL A 166 -4.25 2.61 18.98
C VAL A 166 -5.39 2.29 18.00
N ARG A 167 -6.11 3.32 17.55
CA ARG A 167 -7.21 3.21 16.56
C ARG A 167 -6.99 4.12 15.36
N ASP A 168 -5.73 4.47 15.11
CA ASP A 168 -5.29 5.25 13.97
C ASP A 168 -3.94 4.70 13.49
N LYS A 169 -3.47 5.18 12.35
CA LYS A 169 -2.12 4.89 11.89
C LYS A 169 -1.11 5.41 12.91
N ASP A 170 0.00 4.70 13.07
CA ASP A 170 1.05 5.08 13.99
C ASP A 170 2.42 4.90 13.34
N ALA A 171 2.98 6.01 12.88
CA ALA A 171 4.32 6.01 12.29
C ALA A 171 5.42 5.78 13.35
N VAL A 172 5.19 6.03 14.64
CA VAL A 172 6.19 5.80 15.70
C VAL A 172 6.43 4.31 15.90
N THR A 173 5.37 3.52 16.07
CA THR A 173 5.51 2.06 16.24
C THR A 173 5.91 1.40 14.92
N SER A 174 5.41 1.90 13.79
CA SER A 174 5.80 1.40 12.47
C SER A 174 7.27 1.71 12.14
N THR A 175 7.82 2.85 12.58
CA THR A 175 9.27 3.16 12.50
C THR A 175 10.07 2.09 13.24
N LEU A 176 9.69 1.79 14.48
CA LEU A 176 10.41 0.79 15.27
C LEU A 176 10.40 -0.58 14.57
N LEU A 177 9.24 -1.00 14.05
CA LEU A 177 9.09 -2.24 13.30
C LEU A 177 9.97 -2.24 12.04
N ALA A 178 9.97 -1.18 11.24
CA ALA A 178 10.80 -1.08 10.04
C ALA A 178 12.30 -1.18 10.37
N CYS A 179 12.75 -0.52 11.44
CA CYS A 179 14.13 -0.63 11.91
C CYS A 179 14.46 -2.03 12.47
N GLU A 180 13.54 -2.69 13.18
CA GLU A 180 13.70 -4.08 13.65
C GLU A 180 13.86 -5.05 12.47
N ILE A 181 13.05 -4.89 11.42
CA ILE A 181 13.16 -5.67 10.18
C ILE A 181 14.53 -5.49 9.53
N ALA A 182 14.96 -4.24 9.35
CA ALA A 182 16.25 -3.93 8.72
C ALA A 182 17.42 -4.53 9.52
N ALA A 183 17.41 -4.37 10.85
CA ALA A 183 18.45 -4.91 11.72
C ALA A 183 18.47 -6.46 11.73
N ASP A 184 17.30 -7.09 11.86
CA ASP A 184 17.17 -8.55 11.88
C ASP A 184 17.61 -9.19 10.55
N LEU A 185 17.17 -8.65 9.41
CA LEU A 185 17.58 -9.13 8.09
C LEU A 185 19.07 -8.94 7.86
N LYS A 186 19.63 -7.77 8.19
CA LYS A 186 21.06 -7.49 8.09
C LYS A 186 21.90 -8.46 8.93
N SER A 187 21.44 -8.80 10.14
CA SER A 187 22.11 -9.79 10.99
C SER A 187 22.18 -11.20 10.38
N LYS A 188 21.29 -11.50 9.43
CA LYS A 188 21.20 -12.78 8.70
C LYS A 188 21.85 -12.72 7.32
N GLY A 189 22.54 -11.63 6.99
CA GLY A 189 23.16 -11.43 5.68
C GLY A 189 22.16 -11.14 4.55
N SER A 190 20.94 -10.72 4.88
CA SER A 190 19.92 -10.25 3.94
C SER A 190 19.68 -8.74 4.12
N SER A 191 18.74 -8.17 3.38
CA SER A 191 18.34 -6.77 3.50
C SER A 191 16.83 -6.62 3.35
N PHE A 192 16.30 -5.47 3.77
CA PHE A 192 14.89 -5.13 3.62
C PHE A 192 14.45 -5.28 2.15
N TYR A 193 15.27 -4.78 1.21
CA TYR A 193 14.95 -4.87 -0.21
C TYR A 193 15.09 -6.30 -0.77
N GLN A 194 16.14 -7.02 -0.42
CA GLN A 194 16.30 -8.43 -0.82
C GLN A 194 15.08 -9.26 -0.38
N GLN A 195 14.60 -9.06 0.85
CA GLN A 195 13.41 -9.76 1.34
C GLN A 195 12.14 -9.38 0.59
N LEU A 196 11.98 -8.10 0.17
CA LEU A 196 10.87 -7.69 -0.69
C LEU A 196 10.86 -8.49 -2.00
N LEU A 197 12.02 -8.61 -2.65
CA LEU A 197 12.15 -9.33 -3.91
C LEU A 197 11.87 -10.83 -3.75
N GLU A 198 12.30 -11.43 -2.64
CA GLU A 198 11.97 -12.83 -2.30
C GLU A 198 10.47 -13.04 -2.09
N LEU A 199 9.77 -12.07 -1.47
CA LEU A 199 8.31 -12.13 -1.35
C LEU A 199 7.62 -12.03 -2.71
N TYR A 200 8.13 -11.20 -3.63
CA TYR A 200 7.63 -11.16 -5.00
C TYR A 200 7.88 -12.47 -5.76
N VAL A 201 9.02 -13.14 -5.56
CA VAL A 201 9.23 -14.48 -6.11
C VAL A 201 8.21 -15.48 -5.56
N LYS A 202 7.89 -15.39 -4.27
CA LYS A 202 6.96 -16.34 -3.62
C LYS A 202 5.50 -16.12 -3.99
N TYR A 203 5.03 -14.87 -4.03
CA TYR A 203 3.60 -14.54 -4.14
C TYR A 203 3.21 -13.86 -5.47
N GLY A 204 4.17 -13.70 -6.38
CA GLY A 204 4.03 -12.92 -7.61
C GLY A 204 4.50 -11.47 -7.42
N LEU A 205 4.98 -10.87 -8.50
CA LEU A 205 5.37 -9.46 -8.55
C LEU A 205 4.13 -8.62 -8.86
N TYR A 206 3.89 -7.62 -8.01
CA TYR A 206 2.81 -6.65 -8.17
C TYR A 206 3.40 -5.26 -8.42
N LYS A 207 2.74 -4.50 -9.30
CA LYS A 207 3.04 -3.10 -9.55
C LYS A 207 1.75 -2.31 -9.49
N GLU A 208 1.73 -1.29 -8.65
CA GLU A 208 0.60 -0.37 -8.54
C GLU A 208 0.95 1.05 -9.00
N GLU A 209 -0.03 1.75 -9.58
CA GLU A 209 0.03 3.18 -9.87
C GLU A 209 -1.30 3.83 -9.50
N LEU A 210 -1.22 4.96 -8.78
CA LEU A 210 -2.37 5.82 -8.50
C LEU A 210 -2.37 6.99 -9.49
N ILE A 211 -3.46 7.13 -10.22
CA ILE A 211 -3.71 8.23 -11.14
C ILE A 211 -4.79 9.13 -10.54
N SER A 212 -4.54 10.44 -10.50
CA SER A 212 -5.50 11.43 -10.01
C SER A 212 -5.86 12.43 -11.11
N LEU A 213 -7.07 12.31 -11.64
CA LEU A 213 -7.60 13.25 -12.63
C LEU A 213 -8.34 14.40 -11.93
N VAL A 214 -7.82 15.62 -12.09
CA VAL A 214 -8.44 16.84 -11.54
C VAL A 214 -9.28 17.51 -12.61
N LYS A 215 -10.57 17.73 -12.32
CA LYS A 215 -11.48 18.48 -13.20
C LYS A 215 -11.94 19.73 -12.47
N LYS A 216 -11.73 20.92 -13.03
CA LYS A 216 -11.95 22.17 -12.29
C LYS A 216 -13.43 22.58 -12.29
N GLY A 217 -13.89 23.09 -11.15
CA GLY A 217 -15.20 23.71 -10.98
C GLY A 217 -16.39 22.74 -11.07
N ILE A 218 -17.61 23.30 -11.01
CA ILE A 218 -18.88 22.57 -11.02
C ILE A 218 -19.01 21.66 -12.25
N GLN A 219 -18.50 22.10 -13.40
CA GLN A 219 -18.51 21.29 -14.61
C GLN A 219 -17.65 20.04 -14.46
N GLY A 220 -16.51 20.14 -13.80
CA GLY A 220 -15.65 19.00 -13.49
C GLY A 220 -16.31 17.97 -12.59
N GLU A 221 -17.07 18.39 -11.58
CA GLU A 221 -17.84 17.47 -10.74
C GLU A 221 -18.90 16.70 -11.55
N LYS A 222 -19.59 17.38 -12.48
CA LYS A 222 -20.57 16.74 -13.36
C LYS A 222 -19.89 15.74 -14.30
N GLU A 223 -18.75 16.07 -14.86
CA GLU A 223 -17.95 15.16 -15.69
C GLU A 223 -17.53 13.91 -14.92
N ILE A 224 -17.05 14.06 -13.67
CA ILE A 224 -16.66 12.93 -12.82
C ILE A 224 -17.86 12.05 -12.48
N LYS A 225 -19.01 12.64 -12.14
CA LYS A 225 -20.24 11.88 -11.90
C LYS A 225 -20.68 11.12 -13.14
N GLN A 226 -20.67 11.77 -14.30
CA GLN A 226 -21.04 11.13 -15.56
C GLN A 226 -20.06 10.02 -15.94
N MET A 227 -18.76 10.19 -15.69
CA MET A 227 -17.75 9.15 -15.91
C MET A 227 -18.07 7.88 -15.11
N LEU A 228 -18.41 7.99 -13.83
CA LEU A 228 -18.78 6.83 -13.01
C LEU A 228 -20.13 6.21 -13.40
N ILE A 229 -21.08 7.01 -13.89
CA ILE A 229 -22.33 6.49 -14.47
C ILE A 229 -22.00 5.68 -15.73
N ASN A 230 -21.20 6.25 -16.63
CA ASN A 230 -20.80 5.59 -17.87
C ASN A 230 -20.05 4.28 -17.59
N LEU A 231 -19.15 4.26 -16.60
CA LEU A 231 -18.44 3.05 -16.18
C LEU A 231 -19.40 1.97 -15.64
N ARG A 232 -20.47 2.34 -14.93
CA ARG A 232 -21.50 1.39 -14.48
C ARG A 232 -22.37 0.86 -15.61
N GLU A 233 -22.83 1.74 -16.49
CA GLU A 233 -23.77 1.40 -17.56
C GLU A 233 -23.08 0.73 -18.75
N ASN A 234 -21.81 1.06 -18.99
CA ASN A 234 -20.97 0.55 -20.06
C ASN A 234 -19.62 0.11 -19.47
N PRO A 235 -19.61 -0.97 -18.67
CA PRO A 235 -18.38 -1.47 -18.05
C PRO A 235 -17.35 -1.87 -19.12
N TRP A 236 -16.07 -1.73 -18.80
CA TRP A 236 -15.02 -2.25 -19.66
C TRP A 236 -15.17 -3.76 -19.83
N GLU A 237 -15.12 -4.24 -21.07
CA GLU A 237 -15.13 -5.67 -21.38
C GLU A 237 -13.72 -6.24 -21.46
N MET A 238 -12.75 -5.41 -21.86
CA MET A 238 -11.33 -5.74 -21.90
C MET A 238 -10.48 -4.58 -21.40
N VAL A 239 -9.27 -4.90 -20.93
CA VAL A 239 -8.23 -3.95 -20.52
C VAL A 239 -6.87 -4.53 -20.92
N ASP A 240 -6.07 -3.82 -21.71
CA ASP A 240 -4.78 -4.28 -22.26
C ASP A 240 -4.85 -5.67 -22.92
N GLY A 241 -5.97 -5.95 -23.60
CA GLY A 241 -6.24 -7.24 -24.23
C GLY A 241 -6.67 -8.37 -23.28
N GLU A 242 -6.85 -8.07 -21.99
CA GLU A 242 -7.30 -9.03 -20.98
C GLU A 242 -8.81 -8.92 -20.79
N GLN A 243 -9.51 -10.05 -20.72
CA GLN A 243 -10.95 -10.04 -20.49
C GLN A 243 -11.27 -9.59 -19.05
N VAL A 244 -12.23 -8.68 -18.88
CA VAL A 244 -12.79 -8.33 -17.57
C VAL A 244 -13.73 -9.45 -17.12
N VAL A 245 -13.45 -10.02 -15.94
CA VAL A 245 -14.16 -11.20 -15.41
C VAL A 245 -15.04 -10.88 -14.21
N LEU A 246 -14.74 -9.81 -13.48
CA LEU A 246 -15.50 -9.39 -12.30
C LEU A 246 -15.56 -7.87 -12.23
N VAL A 247 -16.76 -7.36 -11.96
CA VAL A 247 -17.00 -5.94 -11.66
C VAL A 247 -17.68 -5.83 -10.31
N GLU A 248 -17.07 -5.12 -9.38
CA GLU A 248 -17.62 -4.82 -8.06
C GLU A 248 -18.12 -3.38 -8.00
N ASP A 249 -19.42 -3.20 -7.75
CA ASP A 249 -20.00 -1.88 -7.49
C ASP A 249 -20.37 -1.76 -6.02
N TYR A 250 -19.51 -1.03 -5.29
CA TYR A 250 -19.69 -0.78 -3.86
C TYR A 250 -20.87 0.15 -3.59
N GLN A 251 -21.44 0.82 -4.60
CA GLN A 251 -22.62 1.66 -4.39
C GLN A 251 -23.90 0.81 -4.33
N SER A 252 -24.00 -0.20 -5.19
CA SER A 252 -25.08 -1.18 -5.17
C SER A 252 -24.84 -2.30 -4.14
N SER A 253 -23.59 -2.49 -3.68
CA SER A 253 -23.12 -3.63 -2.85
C SER A 253 -23.24 -4.96 -3.58
N VAL A 254 -22.94 -4.96 -4.88
CA VAL A 254 -23.02 -6.15 -5.74
C VAL A 254 -21.73 -6.32 -6.52
N GLY A 255 -21.17 -7.53 -6.47
CA GLY A 255 -20.12 -8.01 -7.35
C GLY A 255 -20.73 -8.89 -8.44
N LYS A 256 -20.39 -8.62 -9.70
CA LYS A 256 -20.91 -9.34 -10.86
C LYS A 256 -19.79 -10.05 -11.60
N ASN A 257 -19.82 -11.38 -11.60
CA ASN A 257 -18.94 -12.17 -12.44
C ASN A 257 -19.48 -12.17 -13.87
N VAL A 258 -18.69 -11.62 -14.79
CA VAL A 258 -19.09 -11.39 -16.19
C VAL A 258 -19.07 -12.70 -16.98
N GLN A 259 -18.20 -13.65 -16.62
CA GLN A 259 -18.03 -14.92 -17.34
C GLN A 259 -19.22 -15.87 -17.17
N ASN A 260 -19.78 -15.94 -15.96
CA ASN A 260 -20.90 -16.85 -15.67
C ASN A 260 -22.22 -16.12 -15.34
N HIS A 261 -22.24 -14.80 -15.45
CA HIS A 261 -23.38 -13.93 -15.17
C HIS A 261 -23.99 -14.10 -13.77
N THR A 262 -23.16 -14.49 -12.79
CA THR A 262 -23.59 -14.57 -11.38
C THR A 262 -23.29 -13.27 -10.64
N GLU A 263 -24.09 -13.02 -9.61
CA GLU A 263 -23.93 -11.88 -8.72
C GLU A 263 -23.72 -12.38 -7.29
N HIS A 264 -22.93 -11.65 -6.51
CA HIS A 264 -22.75 -11.88 -5.08
C HIS A 264 -22.84 -10.56 -4.31
N PRO A 265 -23.36 -10.60 -3.07
CA PRO A 265 -23.39 -9.41 -2.22
C PRO A 265 -21.97 -9.05 -1.77
N ILE A 266 -21.69 -7.75 -1.72
CA ILE A 266 -20.48 -7.21 -1.11
C ILE A 266 -20.80 -6.79 0.32
N ASP A 267 -20.19 -7.47 1.31
CA ASP A 267 -20.35 -7.17 2.73
C ASP A 267 -19.35 -6.12 3.22
N ILE A 268 -19.30 -5.00 2.49
CA ILE A 268 -18.51 -3.80 2.82
C ILE A 268 -19.47 -2.60 2.71
N PRO A 269 -19.37 -1.60 3.61
CA PRO A 269 -20.22 -0.41 3.56
C PRO A 269 -20.29 0.23 2.19
N LYS A 270 -21.47 0.77 1.85
CA LYS A 270 -21.69 1.39 0.54
C LYS A 270 -20.77 2.58 0.31
N SER A 271 -20.21 2.66 -0.90
CA SER A 271 -19.36 3.76 -1.34
C SER A 271 -19.44 3.91 -2.86
N ASN A 272 -19.26 5.12 -3.38
CA ASN A 272 -19.23 5.33 -4.83
C ASN A 272 -17.88 4.88 -5.40
N VAL A 273 -17.66 3.56 -5.47
CA VAL A 273 -16.43 2.94 -5.96
C VAL A 273 -16.80 1.80 -6.90
N LEU A 274 -16.08 1.71 -8.02
CA LEU A 274 -16.13 0.58 -8.94
C LEU A 274 -14.76 -0.09 -8.95
N ILE A 275 -14.73 -1.42 -8.95
CA ILE A 275 -13.50 -2.18 -9.15
C ILE A 275 -13.69 -3.20 -10.26
N TYR A 276 -12.78 -3.20 -11.22
CA TYR A 276 -12.71 -4.13 -12.32
C TYR A 276 -11.56 -5.09 -12.10
N TYR A 277 -11.78 -6.37 -12.35
CA TYR A 277 -10.76 -7.42 -12.32
C TYR A 277 -10.72 -8.13 -13.66
N THR A 278 -9.52 -8.31 -14.22
CA THR A 278 -9.31 -9.08 -15.44
C THR A 278 -8.94 -10.53 -15.12
N GLU A 279 -9.06 -11.41 -16.11
CA GLU A 279 -8.66 -12.83 -15.97
C GLU A 279 -7.17 -13.02 -15.65
N ALA A 280 -6.32 -12.04 -15.97
CA ALA A 280 -4.89 -12.08 -15.69
C ALA A 280 -4.52 -11.41 -14.35
N GLY A 281 -5.51 -10.95 -13.58
CA GLY A 281 -5.31 -10.36 -12.25
C GLY A 281 -5.17 -8.84 -12.20
N THR A 282 -5.24 -8.14 -13.34
CA THR A 282 -5.26 -6.67 -13.35
C THR A 282 -6.49 -6.17 -12.58
N LYS A 283 -6.26 -5.32 -11.58
CA LYS A 283 -7.30 -4.71 -10.73
C LYS A 283 -7.28 -3.19 -10.96
N ILE A 284 -8.43 -2.62 -11.32
CA ILE A 284 -8.59 -1.17 -11.50
C ILE A 284 -9.76 -0.67 -10.67
N ALA A 285 -9.47 0.18 -9.67
CA ALA A 285 -10.49 0.81 -8.86
C ALA A 285 -10.69 2.28 -9.26
N ALA A 286 -11.93 2.66 -9.59
CA ALA A 286 -12.33 4.04 -9.87
C ALA A 286 -13.09 4.63 -8.67
N ARG A 287 -12.55 5.72 -8.09
CA ARG A 287 -13.08 6.34 -6.88
C ARG A 287 -13.07 7.88 -6.98
N PRO A 288 -14.22 8.56 -6.89
CA PRO A 288 -14.26 10.01 -6.80
C PRO A 288 -13.77 10.47 -5.42
N SER A 289 -13.12 11.62 -5.38
CA SER A 289 -12.84 12.32 -4.14
C SER A 289 -14.14 12.91 -3.58
N GLY A 290 -14.31 12.87 -2.25
CA GLY A 290 -15.47 13.43 -1.57
C GLY A 290 -15.37 14.93 -1.30
N THR A 291 -14.17 15.50 -1.35
CA THR A 291 -13.88 16.89 -0.95
C THR A 291 -13.37 17.77 -2.08
N GLU A 292 -12.87 17.17 -3.16
CA GLU A 292 -12.30 17.87 -4.31
C GLU A 292 -12.88 17.30 -5.60
N PRO A 293 -12.98 18.08 -6.69
CA PRO A 293 -13.45 17.59 -7.99
C PRO A 293 -12.33 16.78 -8.68
N LYS A 294 -12.01 15.64 -8.08
CA LYS A 294 -10.98 14.69 -8.52
C LYS A 294 -11.56 13.29 -8.59
N ILE A 295 -11.13 12.49 -9.56
CA ILE A 295 -11.34 11.04 -9.57
C ILE A 295 -9.99 10.35 -9.56
N LYS A 296 -9.90 9.30 -8.75
CA LYS A 296 -8.71 8.48 -8.57
C LYS A 296 -8.92 7.13 -9.25
N PHE A 297 -7.91 6.70 -10.00
CA PHE A 297 -7.80 5.35 -10.54
C PHE A 297 -6.61 4.66 -9.89
N TYR A 298 -6.88 3.59 -9.16
CA TYR A 298 -5.85 2.74 -8.57
C TYR A 298 -5.70 1.53 -9.48
N ILE A 299 -4.56 1.42 -10.14
CA ILE A 299 -4.24 0.30 -11.04
C ILE A 299 -3.27 -0.60 -10.31
N SER A 300 -3.56 -1.90 -10.27
CA SER A 300 -2.63 -2.95 -9.85
C SER A 300 -2.53 -3.97 -10.97
N VAL A 301 -1.31 -4.24 -11.41
CA VAL A 301 -0.99 -5.32 -12.35
C VAL A 301 -0.01 -6.28 -11.71
N ASN A 302 -0.05 -7.54 -12.12
CA ASN A 302 0.82 -8.56 -11.56
C ASN A 302 1.26 -9.58 -12.61
N THR A 303 2.31 -10.31 -12.27
CA THR A 303 2.79 -11.49 -12.99
C THR A 303 3.65 -12.33 -12.04
N ASP A 304 3.95 -13.57 -12.42
CA ASP A 304 4.93 -14.38 -11.69
C ASP A 304 6.34 -13.83 -11.87
N LEU A 305 7.16 -13.92 -10.80
CA LEU A 305 8.58 -13.59 -10.83
C LEU A 305 9.39 -14.85 -10.58
N ALA A 306 10.10 -15.34 -11.61
CA ALA A 306 10.81 -16.62 -11.52
C ALA A 306 12.00 -16.59 -10.55
N ALA A 307 12.72 -15.47 -10.48
CA ALA A 307 13.85 -15.27 -9.59
C ALA A 307 14.11 -13.78 -9.33
N VAL A 308 14.80 -13.47 -8.22
CA VAL A 308 15.18 -12.10 -7.85
C VAL A 308 15.96 -11.40 -8.97
N SER A 309 16.82 -12.12 -9.68
CA SER A 309 17.62 -11.58 -10.79
C SER A 309 16.80 -11.11 -11.99
N GLU A 310 15.53 -11.50 -12.10
CA GLU A 310 14.63 -11.08 -13.18
C GLU A 310 13.79 -9.86 -12.81
N TYR A 311 13.85 -9.39 -11.56
CA TYR A 311 12.98 -8.34 -11.03
C TYR A 311 12.96 -7.08 -11.90
N GLU A 312 14.12 -6.53 -12.26
CA GLU A 312 14.17 -5.27 -13.04
C GLU A 312 13.50 -5.39 -14.40
N LYS A 313 13.67 -6.54 -15.06
CA LYS A 313 13.07 -6.80 -16.36
C LYS A 313 11.55 -6.93 -16.22
N THR A 314 11.09 -7.75 -15.29
CA THR A 314 9.66 -8.02 -15.08
C THR A 314 8.92 -6.79 -14.54
N GLU A 315 9.54 -6.01 -13.65
CA GLU A 315 9.00 -4.74 -13.15
C GLU A 315 8.81 -3.74 -14.30
N LYS A 316 9.77 -3.67 -15.22
CA LYS A 316 9.67 -2.82 -16.40
C LYS A 316 8.52 -3.24 -17.31
N GLU A 317 8.32 -4.54 -17.53
CA GLU A 317 7.19 -5.07 -18.32
C GLU A 317 5.84 -4.68 -17.69
N LEU A 318 5.71 -4.77 -16.36
CA LEU A 318 4.52 -4.31 -15.64
C LEU A 318 4.33 -2.79 -15.72
N SER A 319 5.42 -2.02 -15.64
CA SER A 319 5.38 -0.56 -15.81
C SER A 319 4.90 -0.17 -17.22
N GLU A 320 5.39 -0.86 -18.25
CA GLU A 320 4.93 -0.67 -19.64
C GLU A 320 3.45 -1.05 -19.81
N LYS A 321 3.00 -2.14 -19.16
CA LYS A 321 1.59 -2.54 -19.10
C LYS A 321 0.71 -1.43 -18.53
N ILE A 322 1.10 -0.84 -17.39
CA ILE A 322 0.35 0.29 -16.82
C ILE A 322 0.28 1.47 -17.79
N GLN A 323 1.36 1.79 -18.53
CA GLN A 323 1.32 2.87 -19.52
C GLN A 323 0.37 2.58 -20.69
N ARG A 324 0.26 1.31 -21.14
CA ARG A 324 -0.71 0.90 -22.15
C ARG A 324 -2.15 1.05 -21.65
N ILE A 325 -2.43 0.57 -20.43
CA ILE A 325 -3.74 0.72 -19.77
C ILE A 325 -4.13 2.20 -19.66
N LYS A 326 -3.20 3.05 -19.23
CA LYS A 326 -3.42 4.50 -19.12
C LYS A 326 -3.82 5.13 -20.46
N SER A 327 -3.12 4.74 -21.53
CA SER A 327 -3.37 5.24 -22.87
C SER A 327 -4.73 4.75 -23.41
N GLU A 328 -5.01 3.45 -23.28
CA GLU A 328 -6.26 2.81 -23.70
C GLU A 328 -7.48 3.44 -23.01
N LEU A 329 -7.40 3.62 -21.69
CA LEU A 329 -8.49 4.12 -20.87
C LEU A 329 -8.54 5.67 -20.80
N SER A 330 -7.66 6.35 -21.53
CA SER A 330 -7.56 7.82 -21.55
C SER A 330 -7.39 8.45 -20.16
N LEU A 331 -6.56 7.82 -19.32
CA LEU A 331 -6.33 8.21 -17.92
C LEU A 331 -5.09 9.10 -17.71
N GLY A 332 -4.37 9.47 -18.76
CA GLY A 332 -3.20 10.34 -18.65
C GLY A 332 -2.50 10.55 -19.96
#